data_AF-A0A482W5V3-F1
#
_entry.id   AF-A0A482W5V3-F1
#
_cell.length_a   1.000
_cell.length_b   1.000
_cell.length_c   1.000
_cell.angle_alpha   90.00
_cell.angle_beta   90.00
_cell.angle_gamma   90.00
#
_symmetry.space_group_name_H-M   'P 1'
#
loop_
_entity.id
_entity.type
_entity.pdbx_description
1 polymer ?
#
loop_
_entity_poly.entity_id
_entity_poly.type
_entity_poly.pdbx_seq_one_letter_code
_entity_poly.pdbx_strand_id
1 'polypeptide(L)'
;MIRCIFIFTVLLIGAQAITDSLKEKLKKWGDECAAQPQIVSEESEESCNKKRKHETDEDVLLSEVTFCIWKKAGFISESGDLFIEVIKTALRQSNSDEEVEKLVNKCAVKKATPQRTAMAVMMCMFENRRQNL
;
A
#
# COMPACT_ATOMS: atom_id res chain seq x y z
N MET A 1 11.59 -7.71 20.80
CA MET A 1 11.25 -6.36 21.31
C MET A 1 11.90 -5.18 20.58
N ILE A 2 12.72 -5.33 19.52
CA ILE A 2 13.25 -4.18 18.74
C ILE A 2 13.46 -4.57 17.27
N ARG A 3 12.40 -4.89 16.50
CA ARG A 3 12.59 -5.24 15.07
C ARG A 3 11.52 -4.79 14.07
N CYS A 4 10.46 -4.09 14.49
CA CYS A 4 9.45 -3.55 13.55
C CYS A 4 9.46 -1.99 13.45
N ILE A 5 10.18 -1.31 14.34
CA ILE A 5 10.15 0.17 14.44
C ILE A 5 10.92 0.86 13.29
N PHE A 6 11.86 0.18 12.64
CA PHE A 6 12.71 0.76 11.58
C PHE A 6 12.04 0.86 10.20
N ILE A 7 10.80 0.39 10.02
CA ILE A 7 10.16 0.25 8.70
C ILE A 7 9.43 1.53 8.24
N PHE A 8 9.19 2.50 9.14
CA PHE A 8 8.51 3.75 8.81
C PHE A 8 9.30 4.67 7.86
N THR A 9 10.63 4.53 7.78
CA THR A 9 11.50 5.47 7.06
C THR A 9 11.71 5.14 5.57
N VAL A 10 11.50 3.90 5.14
CA VAL A 10 11.81 3.49 3.75
C VAL A 10 10.72 3.89 2.74
N LEU A 11 9.48 4.12 3.19
CA LEU A 11 8.35 4.50 2.32
C LEU A 11 8.38 5.98 1.83
N LEU A 12 9.31 6.81 2.32
CA LEU A 12 9.31 8.26 2.07
C LEU A 12 10.31 8.75 1.00
N ILE A 13 11.19 7.88 0.49
CA ILE A 13 12.27 8.29 -0.43
C ILE A 13 11.79 8.13 -1.88
N GLY A 14 10.96 9.06 -2.36
CA GLY A 14 10.54 9.08 -3.77
C GLY A 14 9.61 10.22 -4.18
N ALA A 15 9.53 11.30 -3.40
CA ALA A 15 8.43 12.26 -3.49
C ALA A 15 8.90 13.72 -3.63
N GLN A 16 9.39 14.07 -4.83
CA GLN A 16 9.56 15.49 -5.20
C GLN A 16 8.24 16.11 -5.74
N ALA A 17 7.16 15.33 -5.86
CA ALA A 17 5.86 15.77 -6.39
C ALA A 17 4.64 15.41 -5.51
N ILE A 18 4.84 15.20 -4.20
CA ILE A 18 3.73 14.99 -3.25
C ILE A 18 3.53 16.29 -2.46
N THR A 19 2.32 16.85 -2.50
CA THR A 19 1.96 18.05 -1.71
C THR A 19 2.19 17.80 -0.23
N ASP A 20 2.60 18.82 0.53
CA ASP A 20 2.84 18.67 1.98
C ASP A 20 1.58 18.18 2.72
N SER A 21 0.40 18.60 2.25
CA SER A 21 -0.91 18.15 2.73
C SER A 21 -1.16 16.65 2.52
N LEU A 22 -0.61 16.05 1.46
CA LEU A 22 -0.73 14.61 1.19
C LEU A 22 0.32 13.83 2.00
N LYS A 23 1.52 14.39 2.20
CA LYS A 23 2.54 13.81 3.10
C LYS A 23 2.04 13.72 4.54
N GLU A 24 1.43 14.78 5.07
CA GLU A 24 0.85 14.78 6.41
C GLU A 24 -0.28 13.76 6.57
N LYS A 25 -1.16 13.64 5.56
CA LYS A 25 -2.22 12.63 5.55
C LYS A 25 -1.67 11.21 5.51
N LEU A 26 -0.70 10.94 4.64
CA LEU A 26 -0.06 9.62 4.55
C LEU A 26 0.66 9.25 5.84
N LYS A 27 1.33 10.21 6.48
CA LYS A 27 1.96 10.00 7.79
C LYS A 27 0.91 9.64 8.85
N LYS A 28 -0.13 10.47 8.98
CA LYS A 28 -1.24 10.25 9.93
C LYS A 28 -1.91 8.89 9.71
N TRP A 29 -2.22 8.54 8.46
CA TRP A 29 -2.83 7.25 8.14
C TRP A 29 -1.88 6.08 8.40
N GLY A 30 -0.57 6.24 8.14
CA GLY A 30 0.44 5.26 8.49
C GLY A 30 0.48 4.97 9.98
N ASP A 31 0.51 6.02 10.81
CA ASP A 31 0.50 5.91 12.27
C ASP A 31 -0.80 5.23 12.78
N GLU A 32 -1.96 5.67 12.28
CA GLU A 32 -3.27 5.11 12.64
C GLU A 32 -3.42 3.63 12.21
N CYS A 33 -2.93 3.29 11.02
CA CYS A 33 -3.01 1.93 10.49
C CYS A 33 -2.04 1.00 11.20
N ALA A 34 -0.83 1.46 11.51
CA ALA A 34 0.15 0.67 12.27
C ALA A 34 -0.31 0.39 13.71
N ALA A 35 -1.18 1.23 14.28
CA ALA A 35 -1.72 1.07 15.63
C ALA A 35 -2.95 0.14 15.71
N GLN A 36 -3.43 -0.44 14.60
CA GLN A 36 -4.63 -1.27 14.64
C GLN A 36 -4.40 -2.58 15.42
N PRO A 37 -5.36 -3.02 16.26
CA PRO A 37 -5.21 -4.22 17.09
C PRO A 37 -4.81 -5.47 16.31
N GLN A 38 -5.30 -5.65 15.08
CA GLN A 38 -4.92 -6.77 14.21
C GLN A 38 -3.44 -6.77 13.77
N ILE A 39 -2.75 -5.63 13.90
CA ILE A 39 -1.35 -5.41 13.54
C ILE A 39 -0.45 -5.45 14.79
N VAL A 40 -0.92 -4.93 15.93
CA VAL A 40 -0.17 -4.90 17.21
C VAL A 40 -0.50 -6.01 18.22
N SER A 41 -1.43 -6.92 17.91
CA SER A 41 -1.80 -8.02 18.82
C SER A 41 -0.78 -9.16 18.84
N GLU A 42 -0.69 -9.88 19.96
CA GLU A 42 0.14 -11.09 20.10
C GLU A 42 -0.24 -12.19 19.08
N GLU A 43 -1.49 -12.22 18.60
CA GLU A 43 -1.93 -13.09 17.50
C GLU A 43 -1.31 -12.72 16.14
N SER A 44 -0.92 -11.46 15.93
CA SER A 44 -0.15 -11.07 14.73
C SER A 44 1.26 -11.66 14.81
N GLU A 45 1.88 -11.72 15.99
CA GLU A 45 3.17 -12.40 16.23
C GLU A 45 3.08 -13.93 16.04
N GLU A 46 1.92 -14.55 16.34
CA GLU A 46 1.69 -15.97 16.08
C GLU A 46 1.33 -16.26 14.61
N SER A 47 0.60 -15.34 13.95
CA SER A 47 0.33 -15.39 12.51
C SER A 47 1.58 -15.18 11.67
N CYS A 48 2.54 -14.39 12.16
CA CYS A 48 3.91 -14.36 11.66
C CYS A 48 4.46 -15.80 11.67
N ASN A 49 4.45 -16.51 12.79
CA ASN A 49 5.00 -17.87 12.83
C ASN A 49 4.25 -18.95 12.02
N LYS A 50 3.01 -18.70 11.55
CA LYS A 50 2.22 -19.69 10.78
C LYS A 50 2.47 -19.57 9.28
N LYS A 51 3.46 -20.34 8.83
CA LYS A 51 3.82 -20.67 7.44
C LYS A 51 2.61 -20.77 6.48
N ARG A 52 2.29 -19.68 5.78
CA ARG A 52 1.79 -19.77 4.40
C ARG A 52 3.02 -19.88 3.52
N LYS A 53 3.20 -21.04 2.89
CA LYS A 53 4.45 -21.63 2.36
C LYS A 53 5.37 -20.72 1.50
N HIS A 54 5.00 -19.50 1.15
CA HIS A 54 5.78 -18.56 0.32
C HIS A 54 5.68 -17.06 0.71
N GLU A 55 4.96 -16.66 1.77
CA GLU A 55 4.89 -15.25 2.22
C GLU A 55 5.65 -15.10 3.54
N THR A 56 6.46 -14.04 3.66
CA THR A 56 7.09 -13.71 4.93
C THR A 56 6.12 -12.97 5.84
N ASP A 57 6.36 -13.06 7.13
CA ASP A 57 5.65 -12.37 8.21
C ASP A 57 5.59 -10.85 7.97
N GLU A 58 6.68 -10.32 7.42
CA GLU A 58 6.83 -8.92 7.02
C GLU A 58 5.89 -8.57 5.86
N ASP A 59 5.73 -9.45 4.86
CA ASP A 59 4.83 -9.24 3.73
C ASP A 59 3.36 -9.19 4.17
N VAL A 60 2.99 -10.01 5.15
CA VAL A 60 1.64 -10.06 5.71
C VAL A 60 1.31 -8.73 6.41
N LEU A 61 2.18 -8.27 7.32
CA LEU A 61 1.99 -7.02 8.05
C LEU A 61 1.93 -5.82 7.11
N LEU A 62 2.83 -5.79 6.12
CA LEU A 62 2.89 -4.71 5.13
C LEU A 62 1.64 -4.68 4.26
N SER A 63 1.05 -5.84 3.93
CA SER A 63 -0.19 -5.92 3.17
C SER A 63 -1.41 -5.40 3.95
N GLU A 64 -1.47 -5.63 5.26
CA GLU A 64 -2.53 -5.10 6.14
C GLU A 64 -2.43 -3.58 6.29
N VAL A 65 -1.24 -3.05 6.58
CA VAL A 65 -0.99 -1.60 6.67
C VAL A 65 -1.31 -0.93 5.33
N THR A 66 -0.86 -1.53 4.22
CA THR A 66 -1.13 -1.03 2.87
C THR A 66 -2.63 -0.97 2.58
N PHE A 67 -3.37 -2.02 2.90
CA PHE A 67 -4.81 -2.04 2.73
C PHE A 67 -5.51 -0.97 3.56
N CYS A 68 -5.15 -0.80 4.83
CA CYS A 68 -5.72 0.22 5.69
C CYS A 68 -5.51 1.64 5.12
N ILE A 69 -4.30 1.94 4.65
CA ILE A 69 -3.98 3.23 4.01
C ILE A 69 -4.80 3.42 2.74
N TRP A 70 -4.87 2.40 1.87
CA TRP A 70 -5.62 2.46 0.61
C TRP A 70 -7.12 2.64 0.82
N LYS A 71 -7.67 2.01 1.86
CA LYS A 71 -9.07 2.19 2.26
C LYS A 71 -9.31 3.63 2.73
N LYS A 72 -8.45 4.19 3.59
CA LYS A 72 -8.55 5.59 4.05
C LYS A 72 -8.39 6.60 2.91
N ALA A 73 -7.55 6.28 1.93
CA ALA A 73 -7.36 7.09 0.73
C ALA A 73 -8.53 6.99 -0.28
N GLY A 74 -9.45 6.05 -0.09
CA GLY A 74 -10.58 5.83 -1.00
C GLY A 74 -10.17 5.16 -2.32
N PHE A 75 -9.10 4.36 -2.33
CA PHE A 75 -8.65 3.63 -3.52
C PHE A 75 -9.25 2.23 -3.62
N ILE A 76 -9.66 1.65 -2.49
CA ILE A 76 -10.17 0.28 -2.41
C ILE A 76 -11.32 0.20 -1.42
N SER A 77 -12.32 -0.63 -1.71
CA SER A 77 -13.41 -0.98 -0.80
C SER A 77 -12.97 -2.00 0.25
N GLU A 78 -13.84 -2.27 1.24
CA GLU A 78 -13.62 -3.36 2.20
C GLU A 78 -13.53 -4.75 1.55
N SER A 79 -14.25 -4.95 0.44
CA SER A 79 -14.27 -6.19 -0.35
C SER A 79 -13.11 -6.32 -1.35
N GLY A 80 -12.20 -5.34 -1.39
CA GLY A 80 -11.07 -5.33 -2.31
C GLY A 80 -11.39 -4.83 -3.73
N ASP A 81 -12.53 -4.16 -3.93
CA ASP A 81 -12.88 -3.55 -5.22
C ASP A 81 -12.13 -2.22 -5.37
N LEU A 82 -11.47 -2.03 -6.50
CA LEU A 82 -10.64 -0.86 -6.78
C LEU A 82 -11.49 0.28 -7.34
N PHE A 83 -11.33 1.47 -6.77
CA PHE A 83 -11.95 2.69 -7.28
C PHE A 83 -11.05 3.34 -8.32
N ILE A 84 -11.09 2.78 -9.53
CA ILE A 84 -10.17 3.09 -10.63
C ILE A 84 -10.05 4.59 -10.93
N GLU A 85 -11.17 5.32 -10.98
CA GLU A 85 -11.13 6.76 -11.28
C GLU A 85 -10.45 7.58 -10.19
N VAL A 86 -10.57 7.18 -8.92
CA VAL A 86 -9.86 7.82 -7.80
C VAL A 86 -8.36 7.53 -7.90
N ILE A 87 -7.99 6.30 -8.24
CA ILE A 87 -6.60 5.90 -8.46
C ILE A 87 -5.99 6.68 -9.64
N LYS A 88 -6.68 6.76 -10.78
CA LYS A 88 -6.24 7.56 -11.94
C LYS A 88 -6.03 9.01 -11.57
N THR A 89 -6.97 9.61 -10.84
CA THR A 89 -6.87 11.00 -10.36
C THR A 89 -5.63 11.22 -9.49
N ALA A 90 -5.31 10.28 -8.60
CA ALA A 90 -4.10 10.37 -7.79
C ALA A 90 -2.81 10.23 -8.63
N LEU A 91 -2.78 9.32 -9.61
CA LEU A 91 -1.60 9.11 -10.47
C LEU A 91 -1.33 10.31 -11.40
N ARG A 92 -2.37 10.98 -11.91
CA ARG A 92 -2.25 12.18 -12.77
C ARG A 92 -1.50 13.35 -12.12
N GLN A 93 -1.37 13.36 -10.79
CA GLN A 93 -0.58 14.39 -10.09
C GLN A 93 0.91 14.37 -10.45
N SER A 94 1.41 13.24 -10.98
CA SER A 94 2.84 13.03 -11.24
C SER A 94 3.15 12.28 -12.53
N ASN A 95 2.13 11.97 -13.36
CA ASN A 95 2.28 11.15 -14.57
C ASN A 95 1.37 11.72 -15.67
N SER A 96 1.77 11.53 -16.94
CA SER A 96 0.92 11.83 -18.10
C SER A 96 -0.31 10.90 -18.16
N ASP A 97 -1.37 11.31 -18.87
CA ASP A 97 -2.56 10.48 -19.04
C ASP A 97 -2.24 9.12 -19.68
N GLU A 98 -1.30 9.07 -20.62
CA GLU A 98 -0.86 7.82 -21.25
C GLU A 98 -0.21 6.86 -20.23
N GLU A 99 0.68 7.39 -19.38
CA GLU A 99 1.32 6.60 -18.32
C GLU A 99 0.31 6.14 -17.27
N VAL A 100 -0.66 6.98 -16.91
CA VAL A 100 -1.74 6.64 -15.98
C VAL A 100 -2.57 5.48 -16.51
N GLU A 101 -3.01 5.55 -17.77
CA GLU A 101 -3.77 4.47 -18.40
C GLU A 101 -2.94 3.19 -18.50
N LYS A 102 -1.66 3.28 -18.88
CA LYS A 102 -0.74 2.13 -18.91
C LYS A 102 -0.59 1.48 -17.54
N LEU A 103 -0.36 2.27 -16.49
CA LEU A 103 -0.21 1.77 -15.11
C LEU A 103 -1.49 1.12 -14.60
N VAL A 104 -2.64 1.75 -14.79
CA VAL A 104 -3.91 1.21 -14.32
C VAL A 104 -4.27 -0.07 -15.06
N ASN A 105 -4.18 -0.09 -16.39
CA ASN A 105 -4.49 -1.28 -17.19
C ASN A 105 -3.59 -2.47 -16.84
N LYS A 106 -2.34 -2.21 -16.48
CA LYS A 106 -1.38 -3.25 -16.10
C LYS A 106 -1.53 -3.71 -14.65
N CYS A 107 -1.71 -2.77 -13.72
CA CYS A 107 -1.51 -3.01 -12.29
C CYS A 107 -2.81 -3.12 -11.48
N ALA A 108 -3.93 -2.56 -11.93
CA ALA A 108 -5.18 -2.51 -11.16
C ALA A 108 -5.94 -3.84 -11.19
N VAL A 109 -5.32 -4.91 -10.67
CA VAL A 109 -5.83 -6.28 -10.71
C VAL A 109 -6.26 -6.72 -9.31
N LYS A 110 -7.55 -7.00 -9.15
CA LYS A 110 -8.09 -7.58 -7.91
C LYS A 110 -7.48 -8.97 -7.66
N LYS A 111 -7.09 -9.23 -6.41
CA LYS A 111 -6.54 -10.50 -5.93
C LYS A 111 -7.52 -11.20 -5.00
N ALA A 112 -7.12 -12.37 -4.50
CA ALA A 112 -7.95 -13.22 -3.65
C ALA A 112 -8.39 -12.54 -2.33
N THR A 113 -7.59 -11.61 -1.81
CA THR A 113 -7.94 -10.83 -0.61
C THR A 113 -7.79 -9.33 -0.86
N PRO A 114 -8.50 -8.47 -0.12
CA PRO A 114 -8.33 -7.02 -0.20
C PRO A 114 -6.89 -6.57 0.10
N GLN A 115 -6.23 -7.21 1.06
CA GLN A 115 -4.83 -6.95 1.42
C GLN A 115 -3.86 -7.26 0.29
N ARG A 116 -3.99 -8.46 -0.30
CA ARG A 116 -3.16 -8.85 -1.45
C ARG A 116 -3.47 -7.98 -2.66
N THR A 117 -4.70 -7.49 -2.80
CA THR A 117 -5.06 -6.54 -3.86
C THR A 117 -4.30 -5.23 -3.68
N ALA A 118 -4.45 -4.57 -2.53
CA ALA A 118 -3.80 -3.29 -2.26
C ALA A 118 -2.27 -3.37 -2.40
N MET A 119 -1.66 -4.41 -1.83
CA MET A 119 -0.22 -4.63 -1.88
C MET A 119 0.28 -4.89 -3.32
N ALA A 120 -0.36 -5.80 -4.06
CA ALA A 120 0.05 -6.14 -5.42
C ALA A 120 -0.08 -4.95 -6.39
N VAL A 121 -1.16 -4.16 -6.26
CA VAL A 121 -1.34 -2.97 -7.10
C VAL A 121 -0.26 -1.93 -6.77
N MET A 122 -0.02 -1.65 -5.48
CA MET A 122 1.03 -0.71 -5.06
C MET A 122 2.40 -1.11 -5.61
N MET A 123 2.83 -2.36 -5.40
CA MET A 123 4.14 -2.85 -5.85
C MET A 123 4.29 -2.76 -7.37
N CYS A 124 3.27 -3.22 -8.12
CA CYS A 124 3.28 -3.13 -9.58
C CYS A 124 3.45 -1.68 -10.07
N MET A 125 2.74 -0.72 -9.47
CA MET A 125 2.87 0.69 -9.84
C MET A 125 4.25 1.26 -9.50
N PHE A 126 4.83 0.90 -8.35
CA PHE A 126 6.18 1.31 -7.99
C PHE A 126 7.24 0.75 -8.94
N GLU A 127 7.18 -0.53 -9.26
CA GLU A 127 8.12 -1.18 -10.18
C GLU A 127 8.06 -0.55 -11.57
N ASN A 128 6.86 -0.28 -12.08
CA ASN A 128 6.68 0.30 -13.41
C ASN A 128 6.97 1.79 -13.48
N ARG A 129 6.89 2.54 -12.36
CA ARG A 129 7.42 3.92 -12.30
C ARG A 129 8.94 3.95 -12.28
N ARG A 130 9.58 2.99 -11.60
CA ARG A 130 11.04 2.89 -11.54
C ARG A 130 11.71 2.54 -12.88
N GLN A 131 10.96 1.89 -13.78
CA GLN A 131 11.42 1.57 -15.14
C GLN A 131 11.33 2.75 -16.12
N ASN A 132 10.64 3.84 -15.76
CA ASN A 132 10.49 5.03 -16.59
C ASN A 132 11.36 6.21 -16.11
N LEU A 133 12.25 5.98 -15.12
CA LEU A 133 13.30 6.89 -14.64
C LEU A 133 14.66 6.42 -15.16
#